data_AF-A0A241WKU4-F1
#
_entry.id   AF-A0A241WKU4-F1
#
_cell.length_a   1.000
_cell.length_b   1.000
_cell.length_c   1.000
_cell.angle_alpha   90.00
_cell.angle_beta   90.00
_cell.angle_gamma   90.00
#
_symmetry.space_group_name_H-M   'P 1'
#
loop_
_entity.id
_entity.type
_entity.pdbx_description
1 polymer ?
#
loop_
_entity_poly.entity_id
_entity_poly.type
_entity_poly.pdbx_seq_one_letter_code
_entity_poly.pdbx_strand_id
1 'polypeptide(L)'
;MRTLYQFPLSHYCEKARWLLDHKELDFTAHNLIPGIHRAFTQLKTGQNKLPILKDGDKWIADSTQIALYLDDTYPEHALLRSDAQLREKALEIDSMANELGLHVRRWGLALTLSISDEPIEIMIGEKGYLRQFEKFSKPILKSLISKNYQLDAEKVAESKKQMDIIINQLNQYLIKNDCRYFVGDRLGLADIAVCSMLAPLLELNGTPWENDTSEIQSEEFLAYKNNFLSLPLGQYVQRIYATERNARVDWRGM
;
A
#
# COMPACT_ATOMS: atom_id res chain seq x y z
N MET A 1 14.38 17.79 7.79
CA MET A 1 13.19 17.06 8.26
C MET A 1 12.57 16.35 7.07
N ARG A 2 12.24 15.06 7.21
CA ARG A 2 11.63 14.26 6.15
C ARG A 2 10.14 14.46 6.12
N THR A 3 9.57 14.59 4.93
CA THR A 3 8.13 14.67 4.74
C THR A 3 7.69 13.66 3.70
N LEU A 4 6.81 12.74 4.10
CA LEU A 4 6.18 11.79 3.20
C LEU A 4 4.83 12.34 2.76
N TYR A 5 4.72 12.72 1.50
CA TYR A 5 3.45 13.09 0.88
C TYR A 5 2.69 11.83 0.50
N GLN A 6 1.45 11.69 0.98
CA GLN A 6 0.72 10.43 0.93
C GLN A 6 -0.79 10.56 0.72
N PHE A 7 -1.41 9.41 0.47
CA PHE A 7 -2.82 9.17 0.79
C PHE A 7 -2.91 8.13 1.92
N PRO A 8 -3.77 8.35 2.94
CA PRO A 8 -3.98 7.43 4.06
C PRO A 8 -4.16 5.96 3.65
N LEU A 9 -5.15 5.70 2.78
CA LEU A 9 -5.56 4.36 2.32
C LEU A 9 -4.68 3.76 1.22
N SER A 10 -3.60 4.43 0.80
CA SER A 10 -2.72 3.91 -0.24
C SER A 10 -1.72 2.93 0.35
N HIS A 11 -1.83 1.66 -0.02
CA HIS A 11 -0.88 0.60 0.28
C HIS A 11 0.54 0.86 -0.26
N TYR A 12 0.69 1.66 -1.32
CA TYR A 12 2.02 2.15 -1.75
C TYR A 12 2.58 3.19 -0.77
N CYS A 13 1.72 4.01 -0.17
CA CYS A 13 2.12 4.93 0.90
C CYS A 13 2.40 4.17 2.20
N GLU A 14 1.65 3.10 2.48
CA GLU A 14 1.94 2.20 3.60
C GLU A 14 3.32 1.58 3.48
N LYS A 15 3.67 1.07 2.29
CA LYS A 15 5.03 0.63 1.99
C LYS A 15 6.04 1.72 2.34
N ALA A 16 5.88 2.94 1.84
CA ALA A 16 6.83 4.03 2.12
C ALA A 16 6.92 4.44 3.60
N ARG A 17 5.79 4.45 4.32
CA ARG A 17 5.78 4.66 5.79
C ARG A 17 6.59 3.57 6.48
N TRP A 18 6.34 2.31 6.13
CA TRP A 18 7.03 1.18 6.73
C TRP A 18 8.52 1.16 6.38
N LEU A 19 8.92 1.55 5.18
CA LEU A 19 10.34 1.72 4.84
C LEU A 19 11.01 2.74 5.77
N LEU A 20 10.39 3.90 6.01
CA LEU A 20 10.93 4.93 6.91
C LEU A 20 10.96 4.47 8.37
N ASP A 21 9.90 3.79 8.82
CA ASP A 21 9.80 3.23 10.16
C ASP A 21 10.86 2.15 10.41
N HIS A 22 11.07 1.24 9.46
CA HIS A 22 12.10 0.19 9.55
C HIS A 22 13.52 0.76 9.58
N LYS A 23 13.74 1.89 8.90
CA LYS A 23 15.01 2.62 8.94
C LYS A 23 15.18 3.47 10.19
N GLU A 24 14.19 3.45 11.09
CA GLU A 24 14.14 4.25 12.31
C GLU A 24 14.30 5.77 12.04
N LEU A 25 13.84 6.24 10.88
CA LEU A 25 13.95 7.63 10.48
C LEU A 25 12.74 8.45 10.92
N ASP A 26 12.97 9.58 11.57
CA ASP A 26 11.89 10.52 11.88
C ASP A 26 11.38 11.19 10.60
N PHE A 27 10.05 11.22 10.43
CA PHE A 27 9.38 11.87 9.31
C PHE A 27 7.99 12.36 9.70
N THR A 28 7.46 13.30 8.91
CA THR A 28 6.07 13.74 9.00
C THR A 28 5.28 13.21 7.81
N ALA A 29 4.14 12.56 8.05
CA ALA A 29 3.22 12.19 6.99
C ALA A 29 2.30 13.36 6.64
N HIS A 30 2.31 13.80 5.38
CA HIS A 30 1.50 14.90 4.89
C HIS A 30 0.47 14.40 3.88
N ASN A 31 -0.80 14.38 4.28
CA ASN A 31 -1.88 13.94 3.42
C ASN A 31 -2.16 14.98 2.33
N LEU A 32 -2.16 14.53 1.09
CA LEU A 32 -2.62 15.33 -0.04
C LEU A 32 -4.06 14.97 -0.41
N ILE A 33 -4.72 15.88 -1.13
CA ILE A 33 -6.09 15.67 -1.60
C ILE A 33 -6.07 15.07 -3.02
N PRO A 34 -6.79 13.96 -3.27
CA PRO A 34 -6.97 13.41 -4.62
C PRO A 34 -7.45 14.46 -5.63
N GLY A 35 -6.92 14.44 -6.85
CA GLY A 35 -7.15 15.47 -7.87
C GLY A 35 -6.28 16.72 -7.70
N ILE A 36 -6.35 17.41 -6.56
CA ILE A 36 -5.62 18.68 -6.31
C ILE A 36 -4.11 18.46 -6.26
N HIS A 37 -3.66 17.32 -5.73
CA HIS A 37 -2.24 16.97 -5.63
C HIS A 37 -1.51 16.97 -6.98
N ARG A 38 -2.18 16.70 -8.11
CA ARG A 38 -1.52 16.40 -9.39
C ARG A 38 -0.61 17.52 -9.86
N ALA A 39 -1.03 18.78 -9.74
CA ALA A 39 -0.20 19.92 -10.12
C ALA A 39 1.07 20.02 -9.27
N PHE A 40 0.93 19.81 -7.96
CA PHE A 40 2.05 19.81 -7.02
C PHE A 40 3.01 18.64 -7.28
N THR A 41 2.50 17.43 -7.43
CA THR A 41 3.32 16.24 -7.66
C THR A 41 4.03 16.30 -9.01
N GLN A 42 3.33 16.73 -10.07
CA GLN A 42 3.92 16.87 -11.41
C GLN A 42 5.07 17.88 -11.39
N LEU A 43 4.89 19.01 -10.72
CA LEU A 43 5.91 20.06 -10.62
C LEU A 43 7.15 19.59 -9.87
N LYS A 44 6.98 18.75 -8.83
CA LYS A 44 8.08 18.33 -7.97
C LYS A 44 8.83 17.10 -8.44
N THR A 45 8.15 16.15 -9.08
CA THR A 45 8.73 14.83 -9.37
C THR A 45 8.55 14.38 -10.82
N GLY A 46 7.86 15.18 -11.65
CA GLY A 46 7.50 14.78 -13.01
C GLY A 46 6.42 13.69 -13.07
N GLN A 47 5.85 13.29 -11.92
CA GLN A 47 4.85 12.23 -11.81
C GLN A 47 3.59 12.70 -11.07
N ASN A 48 2.48 12.00 -11.32
CA ASN A 48 1.17 12.29 -10.71
C ASN A 48 0.73 11.26 -9.65
N LYS A 49 1.69 10.54 -9.07
CA LYS A 49 1.44 9.43 -8.14
C LYS A 49 2.16 9.66 -6.82
N LEU A 50 1.58 9.10 -5.77
CA LEU A 50 2.15 9.02 -4.42
C LEU A 50 2.54 7.56 -4.13
N PRO A 51 3.47 7.30 -3.20
CA PRO A 51 4.14 8.23 -2.29
C PRO A 51 5.19 9.14 -2.93
N ILE A 52 5.47 10.28 -2.29
CA ILE A 52 6.66 11.11 -2.55
C ILE A 52 7.35 11.44 -1.24
N LEU A 53 8.64 11.14 -1.14
CA LEU A 53 9.48 11.54 -0.02
C LEU A 53 10.22 12.85 -0.37
N LYS A 54 10.08 13.85 0.49
CA LYS A 54 10.98 15.00 0.52
C LYS A 54 11.98 14.80 1.66
N ASP A 55 13.26 14.74 1.32
CA ASP A 55 14.36 14.66 2.29
C ASP A 55 15.37 15.78 2.02
N GLY A 56 15.34 16.81 2.86
CA GLY A 56 16.04 18.07 2.59
C GLY A 56 15.58 18.69 1.28
N ASP A 57 16.51 18.84 0.33
CA ASP A 57 16.26 19.38 -1.01
C ASP A 57 15.88 18.31 -2.05
N LYS A 58 15.99 17.02 -1.70
CA LYS A 58 15.70 15.90 -2.61
C LYS A 58 14.20 15.56 -2.59
N TRP A 59 13.68 15.24 -3.78
CA TRP A 59 12.33 14.75 -4.00
C TRP A 59 12.39 13.39 -4.68
N ILE A 60 11.88 12.36 -4.01
CA ILE A 60 11.91 10.98 -4.48
C ILE A 60 10.47 10.50 -4.64
N ALA A 61 10.06 10.24 -5.88
CA ALA A 61 8.79 9.60 -6.18
C ALA A 61 9.00 8.10 -6.42
N ASP A 62 7.92 7.34 -6.26
CA ASP A 62 7.87 5.88 -6.34
C ASP A 62 8.42 5.16 -5.10
N SER A 63 7.64 4.22 -4.58
CA SER A 63 7.95 3.51 -3.34
C SER A 63 9.22 2.66 -3.41
N THR A 64 9.57 2.13 -4.59
CA THR A 64 10.81 1.37 -4.82
C THR A 64 12.01 2.31 -4.90
N GLN A 65 11.87 3.45 -5.58
CA GLN A 65 12.93 4.46 -5.60
C GLN A 65 13.17 5.06 -4.22
N ILE A 66 12.12 5.24 -3.41
CA ILE A 66 12.27 5.62 -2.00
C ILE A 66 13.10 4.56 -1.24
N ALA A 67 12.81 3.27 -1.39
CA ALA A 67 13.59 2.20 -0.75
C ALA A 67 15.09 2.26 -1.14
N LEU A 68 15.37 2.40 -2.44
CA LEU A 68 16.73 2.49 -2.97
C LEU A 68 17.47 3.73 -2.44
N TYR A 69 16.80 4.88 -2.42
CA TYR A 69 17.35 6.12 -1.89
C TYR A 69 17.68 6.01 -0.38
N LEU A 70 16.77 5.41 0.40
CA LEU A 70 16.96 5.24 1.83
C LEU A 70 18.11 4.31 2.15
N ASP A 71 18.28 3.21 1.40
CA ASP A 71 19.42 2.30 1.59
C ASP A 71 20.76 2.91 1.19
N ASP A 72 20.78 3.76 0.15
CA ASP A 72 22.00 4.47 -0.28
C ASP A 72 22.40 5.58 0.71
N THR A 73 21.41 6.29 1.27
CA THR A 73 21.66 7.47 2.12
C THR A 73 21.83 7.10 3.60
N TYR A 74 21.14 6.06 4.08
CA TYR A 74 21.12 5.63 5.49
C TYR A 74 21.44 4.13 5.53
N PRO A 75 22.70 3.70 5.70
CA PRO A 75 23.06 2.29 5.56
C PRO A 75 22.56 1.39 6.71
N GLU A 76 22.22 1.96 7.88
CA GLU A 76 21.66 1.23 9.01
C GLU A 76 20.30 0.61 8.66
N HIS A 77 19.98 -0.56 9.23
CA HIS A 77 18.73 -1.29 8.96
C HIS A 77 18.46 -1.48 7.45
N ALA A 78 19.47 -1.96 6.71
CA ALA A 78 19.40 -2.12 5.25
C ALA A 78 18.20 -2.98 4.78
N LEU A 79 17.39 -2.41 3.88
CA LEU A 79 16.21 -3.01 3.27
C LEU A 79 16.58 -4.09 2.27
N LEU A 80 17.72 -3.92 1.61
CA LEU A 80 18.29 -4.84 0.63
C LEU A 80 19.59 -5.44 1.18
N ARG A 81 19.84 -6.70 0.83
CA ARG A 81 21.10 -7.38 1.19
C ARG A 81 22.25 -6.88 0.32
N SER A 82 23.46 -6.98 0.85
CA SER A 82 24.70 -6.68 0.11
C SER A 82 25.04 -7.76 -0.91
N ASP A 83 24.64 -9.01 -0.65
CA ASP A 83 24.73 -10.10 -1.62
C ASP A 83 23.90 -9.76 -2.86
N ALA A 84 24.54 -9.87 -4.04
CA ALA A 84 23.95 -9.44 -5.30
C ALA A 84 22.72 -10.27 -5.69
N GLN A 85 22.72 -11.58 -5.43
CA GLN A 85 21.61 -12.47 -5.79
C GLN A 85 20.41 -12.21 -4.89
N LEU A 86 20.64 -12.06 -3.58
CA LEU A 86 19.58 -11.70 -2.64
C LEU A 86 19.01 -10.30 -2.95
N ARG A 87 19.86 -9.34 -3.32
CA ARG A 87 19.43 -8.00 -3.73
C ARG A 87 18.53 -8.04 -4.96
N GLU A 88 18.96 -8.73 -6.01
CA GLU A 88 18.18 -8.89 -7.24
C GLU A 88 16.85 -9.58 -6.95
N LYS A 89 16.86 -10.62 -6.12
CA LYS A 89 15.65 -11.34 -5.75
C LYS A 89 14.63 -10.46 -5.01
N ALA A 90 15.11 -9.61 -4.11
CA ALA A 90 14.25 -8.70 -3.38
C ALA A 90 13.59 -7.66 -4.32
N LEU A 91 14.33 -7.17 -5.32
CA LEU A 91 13.79 -6.23 -6.31
C LEU A 91 12.79 -6.89 -7.28
N GLU A 92 13.02 -8.16 -7.64
CA GLU A 92 12.05 -8.95 -8.42
C GLU A 92 10.72 -9.10 -7.67
N ILE A 93 10.78 -9.51 -6.40
CA ILE A 93 9.59 -9.67 -5.55
C ILE A 93 8.91 -8.32 -5.31
N ASP A 94 9.67 -7.25 -5.11
CA ASP A 94 9.15 -5.90 -4.98
C ASP A 94 8.38 -5.43 -6.23
N SER A 95 8.91 -5.71 -7.43
CA SER A 95 8.23 -5.42 -8.69
C SER A 95 6.92 -6.20 -8.81
N MET A 96 6.94 -7.49 -8.46
CA MET A 96 5.75 -8.35 -8.45
C MET A 96 4.69 -7.86 -7.44
N ALA A 97 5.11 -7.44 -6.26
CA ALA A 97 4.22 -6.84 -5.26
C ALA A 97 3.60 -5.52 -5.77
N ASN A 98 4.40 -4.67 -6.42
CA ASN A 98 3.89 -3.42 -6.99
C ASN A 98 2.81 -3.67 -8.05
N GLU A 99 2.97 -4.70 -8.89
CA GLU A 99 1.95 -5.14 -9.86
C GLU A 99 0.70 -5.64 -9.14
N LEU A 100 0.85 -6.54 -8.17
CA LEU A 100 -0.25 -7.05 -7.34
C LEU A 100 -1.06 -5.92 -6.71
N GLY A 101 -0.40 -4.88 -6.20
CA GLY A 101 -1.05 -3.71 -5.63
C GLY A 101 -2.02 -3.00 -6.59
N LEU A 102 -1.76 -3.02 -7.90
CA LEU A 102 -2.68 -2.43 -8.88
C LEU A 102 -4.01 -3.18 -8.90
N HIS A 103 -3.93 -4.51 -8.84
CA HIS A 103 -5.08 -5.40 -8.89
C HIS A 103 -5.84 -5.42 -7.57
N VAL A 104 -5.14 -5.49 -6.43
CA VAL A 104 -5.75 -5.39 -5.08
C VAL A 104 -6.55 -4.10 -4.96
N ARG A 105 -5.99 -2.97 -5.39
CA ARG A 105 -6.72 -1.68 -5.37
C ARG A 105 -7.96 -1.71 -6.23
N ARG A 106 -7.86 -2.21 -7.47
CA ARG A 106 -8.98 -2.22 -8.41
C ARG A 106 -10.11 -3.10 -7.87
N TRP A 107 -9.80 -4.32 -7.47
CA TRP A 107 -10.78 -5.26 -6.97
C TRP A 107 -11.38 -4.80 -5.63
N GLY A 108 -10.55 -4.40 -4.66
CA GLY A 108 -11.02 -3.92 -3.36
C GLY A 108 -11.90 -2.67 -3.44
N LEU A 109 -11.52 -1.68 -4.25
CA LEU A 109 -12.36 -0.49 -4.45
C LEU A 109 -13.67 -0.81 -5.16
N ALA A 110 -13.68 -1.73 -6.13
CA ALA A 110 -14.90 -2.13 -6.82
C ALA A 110 -15.91 -2.77 -5.87
N LEU A 111 -15.45 -3.64 -4.96
CA LEU A 111 -16.31 -4.25 -3.95
C LEU A 111 -16.78 -3.22 -2.92
N THR A 112 -15.87 -2.43 -2.37
CA THR A 112 -16.21 -1.49 -1.28
C THR A 112 -17.13 -0.37 -1.76
N LEU A 113 -16.89 0.22 -2.95
CA LEU A 113 -17.74 1.30 -3.48
C LEU A 113 -19.14 0.84 -3.93
N SER A 114 -19.35 -0.48 -4.03
CA SER A 114 -20.66 -1.06 -4.30
C SER A 114 -21.56 -1.11 -3.05
N ILE A 115 -20.96 -1.05 -1.85
CA ILE A 115 -21.64 -1.22 -0.55
C ILE A 115 -21.52 0.00 0.38
N SER A 116 -20.47 0.80 0.27
CA SER A 116 -20.20 1.97 1.12
C SER A 116 -19.51 3.10 0.34
N ASP A 117 -19.75 4.35 0.74
CA ASP A 117 -19.01 5.52 0.26
C ASP A 117 -17.83 5.89 1.18
N GLU A 118 -17.55 5.11 2.22
CA GLU A 118 -16.52 5.40 3.22
C GLU A 118 -15.10 5.59 2.66
N PRO A 119 -14.60 4.80 1.68
CA PRO A 119 -13.29 5.08 1.09
C PRO A 119 -13.18 6.49 0.50
N ILE A 120 -14.29 7.03 0.00
CA ILE A 120 -14.38 8.41 -0.51
C ILE A 120 -14.29 9.40 0.67
N GLU A 121 -14.96 9.12 1.79
CA GLU A 121 -14.93 9.97 2.98
C GLU A 121 -13.52 10.07 3.59
N ILE A 122 -12.83 8.93 3.73
CA ILE A 122 -11.45 8.89 4.22
C ILE A 122 -10.51 9.64 3.27
N MET A 123 -10.71 9.51 1.94
CA MET A 123 -9.92 10.24 0.94
C MET A 123 -10.15 11.76 0.97
N ILE A 124 -11.37 12.21 1.29
CA ILE A 124 -11.70 13.63 1.45
C ILE A 124 -11.10 14.18 2.76
N GLY A 125 -10.97 13.32 3.78
CA GLY A 125 -10.44 13.67 5.10
C GLY A 125 -11.44 14.42 5.97
N GLU A 126 -11.13 14.54 7.25
CA GLU A 126 -12.04 15.17 8.24
C GLU A 126 -12.06 16.70 8.17
N LYS A 127 -11.01 17.32 7.60
CA LYS A 127 -10.83 18.78 7.57
C LYS A 127 -10.45 19.23 6.16
N GLY A 128 -11.36 19.96 5.48
CA GLY A 128 -11.08 20.56 4.17
C GLY A 128 -12.32 21.13 3.46
N TYR A 129 -12.10 22.02 2.50
CA TYR A 129 -13.17 22.64 1.70
C TYR A 129 -14.09 21.63 1.00
N LEU A 130 -13.57 20.45 0.63
CA LEU A 130 -14.37 19.37 0.01
C LEU A 130 -15.44 18.78 0.95
N ARG A 131 -15.21 18.78 2.27
CA ARG A 131 -16.22 18.36 3.27
C ARG A 131 -17.42 19.32 3.28
N GLN A 132 -17.19 20.61 3.01
CA GLN A 132 -18.27 21.61 2.95
C GLN A 132 -19.18 21.43 1.72
N PHE A 133 -18.70 20.74 0.67
CA PHE A 133 -19.44 20.50 -0.58
C PHE A 133 -19.65 18.99 -0.86
N GLU A 134 -19.62 18.17 0.17
CA GLU A 134 -19.53 16.72 0.09
C GLU A 134 -20.62 16.07 -0.79
N LYS A 135 -21.88 16.54 -0.66
CA LYS A 135 -23.02 16.03 -1.44
C LYS A 135 -22.87 16.22 -2.96
N PHE A 136 -22.15 17.25 -3.39
CA PHE A 136 -21.91 17.52 -4.81
C PHE A 136 -20.60 16.90 -5.30
N SER A 137 -19.58 16.83 -4.44
CA SER A 137 -18.27 16.28 -4.81
C SER A 137 -18.24 14.75 -4.82
N LYS A 138 -19.04 14.07 -3.99
CA LYS A 138 -19.12 12.59 -3.90
C LYS A 138 -19.39 11.89 -5.25
N PRO A 139 -20.47 12.19 -6.00
CA PRO A 139 -20.75 11.49 -7.26
C PRO A 139 -19.67 11.75 -8.33
N ILE A 140 -19.11 12.97 -8.35
CA ILE A 140 -18.01 13.33 -9.24
C ILE A 140 -16.76 12.53 -8.89
N LEU A 141 -16.40 12.46 -7.60
CA LEU A 141 -15.23 11.71 -7.15
C LEU A 141 -15.40 10.22 -7.40
N LYS A 142 -16.59 9.65 -7.15
CA LYS A 142 -16.92 8.25 -7.46
C LYS A 142 -16.71 7.96 -8.95
N SER A 143 -17.24 8.81 -9.84
CA SER A 143 -17.03 8.68 -11.28
C SER A 143 -15.55 8.77 -11.69
N LEU A 144 -14.81 9.72 -11.11
CA LEU A 144 -13.37 9.87 -11.36
C LEU A 144 -12.56 8.67 -10.88
N ILE A 145 -12.87 8.13 -9.70
CA ILE A 145 -12.25 6.93 -9.13
C ILE A 145 -12.54 5.73 -10.02
N SER A 146 -13.82 5.51 -10.37
CA SER A 146 -14.24 4.41 -11.24
C SER A 146 -13.53 4.44 -12.59
N LYS A 147 -13.41 5.62 -13.22
CA LYS A 147 -12.71 5.78 -14.49
C LYS A 147 -11.19 5.63 -14.37
N ASN A 148 -10.57 6.29 -13.38
CA ASN A 148 -9.11 6.26 -13.22
C ASN A 148 -8.59 4.88 -12.85
N TYR A 149 -9.34 4.12 -12.04
CA TYR A 149 -8.95 2.77 -11.62
C TYR A 149 -9.57 1.65 -12.47
N GLN A 150 -10.40 1.99 -13.47
CA GLN A 150 -11.04 1.02 -14.37
C GLN A 150 -11.86 -0.01 -13.58
N LEU A 151 -12.85 0.47 -12.82
CA LEU A 151 -13.69 -0.37 -11.95
C LEU A 151 -14.84 -1.05 -12.72
N ASP A 152 -14.72 -1.23 -14.04
CA ASP A 152 -15.68 -1.99 -14.84
C ASP A 152 -15.52 -3.50 -14.60
N ALA A 153 -16.62 -4.25 -14.78
CA ALA A 153 -16.69 -5.66 -14.41
C ALA A 153 -15.62 -6.53 -15.08
N GLU A 154 -15.27 -6.25 -16.34
CA GLU A 154 -14.27 -7.00 -17.09
C GLU A 154 -12.87 -6.80 -16.47
N LYS A 155 -12.46 -5.55 -16.23
CA LYS A 155 -11.15 -5.24 -15.62
C LYS A 155 -11.05 -5.68 -14.17
N VAL A 156 -12.16 -5.65 -13.43
CA VAL A 156 -12.23 -6.16 -12.06
C VAL A 156 -12.06 -7.69 -12.05
N ALA A 157 -12.75 -8.42 -12.92
CA ALA A 157 -12.60 -9.87 -13.04
C ALA A 157 -11.17 -10.27 -13.47
N GLU A 158 -10.59 -9.56 -14.44
CA GLU A 158 -9.19 -9.78 -14.84
C GLU A 158 -8.23 -9.52 -13.67
N SER A 159 -8.50 -8.49 -12.87
CA SER A 159 -7.65 -8.20 -11.70
C SER A 159 -7.72 -9.27 -10.63
N LYS A 160 -8.90 -9.84 -10.38
CA LYS A 160 -9.04 -10.98 -9.48
C LYS A 160 -8.19 -12.17 -9.96
N LYS A 161 -8.23 -12.48 -11.26
CA LYS A 161 -7.42 -13.55 -11.85
C LYS A 161 -5.91 -13.27 -11.71
N GLN A 162 -5.47 -12.05 -11.97
CA GLN A 162 -4.06 -11.68 -11.79
C GLN A 162 -3.62 -11.71 -10.32
N MET A 163 -4.49 -11.29 -9.40
CA MET A 163 -4.25 -11.44 -7.95
C MET A 163 -3.98 -12.91 -7.60
N ASP A 164 -4.84 -13.83 -8.04
CA ASP A 164 -4.69 -15.25 -7.73
C ASP A 164 -3.38 -15.84 -8.27
N ILE A 165 -2.98 -15.45 -9.50
CA ILE A 165 -1.71 -15.87 -10.11
C ILE A 165 -0.51 -15.37 -9.28
N ILE A 166 -0.47 -14.06 -9.02
CA ILE A 166 0.67 -13.44 -8.33
C ILE A 166 0.74 -13.89 -6.87
N ILE A 167 -0.39 -13.98 -6.17
CA ILE A 167 -0.47 -14.47 -4.79
C ILE A 167 0.05 -15.91 -4.71
N ASN A 168 -0.32 -16.78 -5.66
CA ASN A 168 0.21 -18.14 -5.68
C ASN A 168 1.74 -18.14 -5.90
N GLN A 169 2.26 -17.32 -6.82
CA GLN A 169 3.71 -17.19 -7.03
C GLN A 169 4.45 -16.72 -5.77
N LEU A 170 3.96 -15.65 -5.13
CA LEU A 170 4.52 -15.13 -3.88
C LEU A 170 4.43 -16.16 -2.75
N ASN A 171 3.33 -16.91 -2.67
CA ASN A 171 3.19 -17.99 -1.69
C ASN A 171 4.24 -19.10 -1.90
N GLN A 172 4.52 -19.47 -3.15
CA GLN A 172 5.60 -20.42 -3.46
C GLN A 172 6.99 -19.85 -3.13
N TYR A 173 7.24 -18.56 -3.38
CA TYR A 173 8.50 -17.93 -2.98
C TYR A 173 8.71 -17.97 -1.48
N LEU A 174 7.66 -17.66 -0.73
CA LEU A 174 7.70 -17.66 0.72
C LEU A 174 7.92 -19.07 1.29
N ILE A 175 7.21 -20.09 0.77
CA ILE A 175 7.36 -21.49 1.19
C ILE A 175 8.79 -21.99 0.94
N LYS A 176 9.39 -21.62 -0.20
CA LYS A 176 10.78 -22.00 -0.53
C LYS A 176 11.82 -21.43 0.43
N ASN A 177 11.48 -20.38 1.18
CA ASN A 177 12.32 -19.78 2.21
C ASN A 177 11.74 -20.02 3.62
N ASP A 178 11.17 -21.21 3.84
CA ASP A 178 10.65 -21.71 5.11
C ASP A 178 9.61 -20.82 5.80
N CYS A 179 8.91 -19.99 5.02
CA CYS A 179 7.92 -19.03 5.52
C CYS A 179 8.46 -18.06 6.59
N ARG A 180 9.78 -17.85 6.66
CA ARG A 180 10.39 -16.96 7.65
C ARG A 180 10.44 -15.51 7.17
N TYR A 181 10.97 -15.30 5.97
CA TYR A 181 10.97 -14.04 5.22
C TYR A 181 10.99 -14.35 3.72
N PHE A 182 10.75 -13.37 2.86
CA PHE A 182 10.83 -13.55 1.41
C PHE A 182 12.27 -13.70 0.91
N VAL A 183 13.23 -13.00 1.53
CA VAL A 183 14.64 -13.00 1.10
C VAL A 183 15.59 -13.00 2.31
N GLY A 184 16.45 -14.02 2.36
CA GLY A 184 17.41 -14.21 3.45
C GLY A 184 16.70 -14.54 4.76
N ASP A 185 17.16 -13.95 5.86
CA ASP A 185 16.86 -14.37 7.24
C ASP A 185 16.24 -13.29 8.15
N ARG A 186 15.99 -12.09 7.62
CA ARG A 186 15.37 -10.96 8.32
C ARG A 186 14.42 -10.17 7.42
N LEU A 187 13.65 -9.24 7.99
CA LEU A 187 12.80 -8.34 7.22
C LEU A 187 13.61 -7.53 6.18
N GLY A 188 13.00 -7.22 5.05
CA GLY A 188 13.56 -6.34 4.02
C GLY A 188 12.51 -5.80 3.05
N LEU A 189 12.98 -5.22 1.94
CA LEU A 189 12.12 -4.60 0.93
C LEU A 189 11.03 -5.55 0.41
N ALA A 190 11.41 -6.79 0.10
CA ALA A 190 10.48 -7.80 -0.42
C ALA A 190 9.30 -8.05 0.53
N ASP A 191 9.60 -8.21 1.82
CA ASP A 191 8.60 -8.44 2.87
C ASP A 191 7.67 -7.26 3.04
N ILE A 192 8.26 -6.06 3.20
CA ILE A 192 7.52 -4.82 3.40
C ILE A 192 6.62 -4.56 2.19
N ALA A 193 7.13 -4.76 0.96
CA ALA A 193 6.35 -4.56 -0.25
C ALA A 193 5.17 -5.53 -0.33
N VAL A 194 5.40 -6.84 -0.20
CA VAL A 194 4.33 -7.84 -0.29
C VAL A 194 3.29 -7.62 0.80
N CYS A 195 3.72 -7.44 2.06
CA CYS A 195 2.79 -7.24 3.18
C CYS A 195 1.96 -5.97 3.00
N SER A 196 2.58 -4.86 2.60
CA SER A 196 1.85 -3.60 2.34
C SER A 196 0.80 -3.77 1.26
N MET A 197 1.10 -4.50 0.19
CA MET A 197 0.18 -4.66 -0.94
C MET A 197 -0.99 -5.59 -0.64
N LEU A 198 -0.83 -6.52 0.31
CA LEU A 198 -1.84 -7.51 0.69
C LEU A 198 -2.66 -7.13 1.91
N ALA A 199 -2.18 -6.20 2.75
CA ALA A 199 -2.90 -5.73 3.93
C ALA A 199 -4.35 -5.27 3.69
N PRO A 200 -4.69 -4.59 2.56
CA PRO A 200 -6.07 -4.21 2.28
C PRO A 200 -7.05 -5.39 2.19
N LEU A 201 -6.56 -6.62 1.98
CA LEU A 201 -7.39 -7.82 1.88
C LEU A 201 -7.70 -8.47 3.24
N LEU A 202 -7.08 -7.97 4.32
CA LEU A 202 -7.10 -8.62 5.62
C LEU A 202 -7.76 -7.79 6.72
N GLU A 203 -7.94 -6.48 6.51
CA GLU A 203 -8.53 -5.55 7.48
C GLU A 203 -7.89 -5.69 8.87
N LEU A 204 -6.56 -5.61 8.90
CA LEU A 204 -5.79 -5.83 10.12
C LEU A 204 -5.99 -4.66 11.08
N ASN A 205 -6.10 -4.98 12.37
CA ASN A 205 -6.27 -3.97 13.42
C ASN A 205 -5.10 -2.97 13.42
N GLY A 206 -5.41 -1.69 13.67
CA GLY A 206 -4.44 -0.60 13.69
C GLY A 206 -3.97 -0.16 12.30
N THR A 207 -4.51 -0.73 11.22
CA THR A 207 -4.21 -0.31 9.85
C THR A 207 -5.29 0.62 9.29
N PRO A 208 -5.03 1.36 8.19
CA PRO A 208 -6.05 2.18 7.54
C PRO A 208 -7.25 1.39 6.99
N TRP A 209 -7.14 0.06 6.92
CA TRP A 209 -8.18 -0.83 6.40
C TRP A 209 -8.86 -1.65 7.51
N GLU A 210 -8.58 -1.35 8.78
CA GLU A 210 -9.31 -1.94 9.90
C GLU A 210 -10.80 -1.71 9.72
N ASN A 211 -11.56 -2.80 9.81
CA ASN A 211 -13.02 -2.77 9.76
C ASN A 211 -13.51 -2.90 11.20
N ASP A 212 -14.04 -1.81 11.76
CA ASP A 212 -14.76 -1.87 13.02
C ASP A 212 -16.07 -2.63 12.76
N THR A 213 -16.29 -3.71 13.51
CA THR A 213 -17.36 -4.76 13.43
C THR A 213 -18.80 -4.37 13.01
N SER A 214 -19.09 -3.09 12.79
CA SER A 214 -20.31 -2.49 12.25
C SER A 214 -20.42 -2.39 10.73
N GLU A 215 -19.36 -2.59 9.93
CA GLU A 215 -19.46 -2.42 8.46
C GLU A 215 -19.91 -3.67 7.72
N ILE A 216 -20.83 -3.47 6.77
CA ILE A 216 -21.30 -4.52 5.87
C ILE A 216 -20.21 -4.77 4.83
N GLN A 217 -19.70 -6.00 4.80
CA GLN A 217 -18.76 -6.46 3.78
C GLN A 217 -19.50 -7.24 2.69
N SER A 218 -18.96 -7.23 1.47
CA SER A 218 -19.49 -8.12 0.44
C SER A 218 -19.15 -9.58 0.78
N GLU A 219 -20.08 -10.50 0.51
CA GLU A 219 -19.84 -11.93 0.67
C GLU A 219 -18.61 -12.41 -0.14
N GLU A 220 -18.39 -11.80 -1.31
CA GLU A 220 -17.24 -12.08 -2.16
C GLU A 220 -15.92 -11.68 -1.47
N PHE A 221 -15.87 -10.52 -0.81
CA PHE A 221 -14.67 -10.07 -0.09
C PHE A 221 -14.36 -11.00 1.09
N LEU A 222 -15.37 -11.32 1.89
CA LEU A 222 -15.26 -12.23 3.02
C LEU A 222 -14.77 -13.62 2.62
N ALA A 223 -15.34 -14.19 1.55
CA ALA A 223 -14.91 -15.49 1.02
C ALA A 223 -13.45 -15.44 0.56
N TYR A 224 -13.04 -14.37 -0.11
CA TYR A 224 -11.65 -14.20 -0.55
C TYR A 224 -10.68 -14.05 0.62
N LYS A 225 -11.00 -13.20 1.60
CA LYS A 225 -10.21 -13.00 2.83
C LYS A 225 -9.98 -14.32 3.55
N ASN A 226 -11.04 -15.11 3.76
CA ASN A 226 -10.96 -16.41 4.43
C ASN A 226 -10.09 -17.41 3.65
N ASN A 227 -10.23 -17.47 2.32
CA ASN A 227 -9.38 -18.31 1.48
C ASN A 227 -7.91 -17.86 1.57
N PHE A 228 -7.65 -16.56 1.46
CA PHE A 228 -6.30 -16.02 1.54
C PHE A 228 -5.64 -16.33 2.90
N LEU A 229 -6.37 -16.21 4.00
CA LEU A 229 -5.91 -16.57 5.35
C LEU A 229 -5.62 -18.07 5.54
N SER A 230 -6.15 -18.94 4.67
CA SER A 230 -5.80 -20.36 4.67
C SER A 230 -4.42 -20.64 4.05
N LEU A 231 -3.86 -19.71 3.29
CA LEU A 231 -2.54 -19.83 2.68
C LEU A 231 -1.42 -19.45 3.67
N PRO A 232 -0.23 -20.07 3.56
CA PRO A 232 0.96 -19.62 4.31
C PRO A 232 1.25 -18.13 4.13
N LEU A 233 1.04 -17.58 2.94
CA LEU A 233 1.21 -16.15 2.67
C LEU A 233 0.21 -15.27 3.44
N GLY A 234 -1.05 -15.67 3.58
CA GLY A 234 -2.03 -14.90 4.36
C GLY A 234 -1.64 -14.84 5.84
N GLN A 235 -1.26 -16.00 6.40
CA GLN A 235 -0.78 -16.11 7.78
C GLN A 235 0.52 -15.34 7.99
N TYR A 236 1.41 -15.33 6.98
CA TYR A 236 2.64 -14.56 6.99
C TYR A 236 2.38 -13.06 7.10
N VAL A 237 1.47 -12.50 6.28
CA VAL A 237 1.14 -11.08 6.35
C VAL A 237 0.60 -10.71 7.74
N GLN A 238 -0.30 -11.52 8.32
CA GLN A 238 -0.78 -11.30 9.68
C GLN A 238 0.36 -11.28 10.70
N ARG A 239 1.25 -12.28 10.65
CA ARG A 239 2.40 -12.37 11.56
C ARG A 239 3.30 -11.16 11.44
N ILE A 240 3.69 -10.78 10.22
CA ILE A 240 4.63 -9.67 9.99
C ILE A 240 4.03 -8.33 10.43
N TYR A 241 2.72 -8.10 10.21
CA TYR A 241 2.09 -6.91 10.78
C TYR A 241 2.09 -6.92 12.31
N ALA A 242 1.83 -8.08 12.93
CA ALA A 242 1.81 -8.20 14.38
C ALA A 242 3.19 -8.07 15.04
N THR A 243 4.27 -8.50 14.39
CA THR A 243 5.60 -8.60 15.00
C THR A 243 6.62 -7.59 14.48
N GLU A 244 6.49 -7.15 13.22
CA GLU A 244 7.54 -6.36 12.55
C GLU A 244 7.09 -4.94 12.17
N ARG A 245 5.78 -4.65 12.12
CA ARG A 245 5.30 -3.37 11.56
C ARG A 245 5.76 -2.17 12.37
N ASN A 246 5.63 -2.21 13.70
CA ASN A 246 6.14 -1.22 14.66
C ASN A 246 6.02 0.24 14.17
N ALA A 247 4.81 0.64 13.79
CA ALA A 247 4.57 1.96 13.19
C ALA A 247 4.94 3.10 14.16
N ARG A 248 5.73 4.08 13.69
CA ARG A 248 6.19 5.23 14.49
C ARG A 248 5.37 6.49 14.24
N VAL A 249 4.61 6.53 13.15
CA VAL A 249 3.80 7.67 12.72
C VAL A 249 2.38 7.19 12.41
N ASP A 250 1.36 7.93 12.85
CA ASP A 250 -0.04 7.65 12.51
C ASP A 250 -0.25 7.83 11.00
N TRP A 251 -0.86 6.83 10.37
CA TRP A 251 -1.23 6.86 8.96
C TRP A 251 -2.20 8.01 8.62
N ARG A 252 -2.92 8.56 9.61
CA ARG A 252 -3.76 9.75 9.48
C ARG A 252 -2.95 11.04 9.31
N GLY A 253 -1.63 11.04 9.53
CA GLY A 253 -0.79 12.23 9.37
C GLY A 253 -1.08 13.32 10.40
N MET A 254 -1.47 12.91 11.61
CA MET A 254 -1.66 13.77 12.79
C MET A 254 -0.45 13.73 13.71
#